data_AF-A0A0C9SYH5-F1
#
_entry.id   AF-A0A0C9SYH5-F1
#
_cell.length_a   1.000
_cell.length_b   1.000
_cell.length_c   1.000
_cell.angle_alpha   90.00
_cell.angle_beta   90.00
_cell.angle_gamma   90.00
#
_symmetry.space_group_name_H-M   'P 1'
#
loop_
_entity.id
_entity.type
_entity.pdbx_description
1 polymer ?
#
loop_
_entity_poly.entity_id
_entity_poly.type
_entity_poly.pdbx_seq_one_letter_code
_entity_poly.pdbx_strand_id
1 'polypeptide(L)'
;MQKFEPPVFLVLNTLHLESTAEMSLLSRFAIDQGLPTDADGRRAAMRPSGLEEGEPEGGTNQSNIPGRGSSLSPPATPLRRSRAESLEAEAERVAKCRKQFAARVCKEKGLAEDSLEAFAVMDMAEMAITMHAELLVRKREQEKTDAHQYISSEEFKHYFTKDILKDRLRSCLLSPNLTAYIIDLALNVFAYAKKNLTTFKIPPTTIEDPEMSDHIHMLIKEILTSQCSNIKQKISNSINYKLHVSVLARSLAPAGFYEITTSHWSRFSFLRASMTTFDTIVEECAARASQRKKAKRTHRRHASAASPEAPAEEEEAARDGDSRDGDESRTTGNEDAVDGNGDNRTWATADFWEYVDCLLADLRAAAVKQEQTTEGRQKYLEA
;
A
#
# COMPACT_ATOMS: atom_id res chain seq x y z
N MET A 1 20.27 27.51 -24.20
CA MET A 1 20.37 27.69 -22.74
C MET A 1 19.02 27.33 -22.13
N GLN A 2 18.95 26.10 -21.62
CA GLN A 2 17.73 25.46 -21.16
C GLN A 2 17.45 25.94 -19.73
N LYS A 3 16.31 26.60 -19.52
CA LYS A 3 15.88 27.04 -18.20
C LYS A 3 15.52 25.80 -17.38
N PHE A 4 16.33 25.50 -16.37
CA PHE A 4 16.01 24.53 -15.33
C PHE A 4 14.99 25.17 -14.39
N GLU A 5 13.76 24.66 -14.41
CA GLU A 5 12.79 24.95 -13.34
C GLU A 5 13.15 24.14 -12.10
N PRO A 6 13.11 24.74 -10.88
CA PRO A 6 13.33 24.03 -9.65
C PRO A 6 12.12 23.15 -9.28
N PRO A 7 12.32 21.99 -8.62
CA PRO A 7 11.23 21.10 -8.24
C PRO A 7 10.36 21.73 -7.15
N VAL A 8 9.04 21.68 -7.41
CA VAL A 8 7.96 22.12 -6.52
C VAL A 8 8.03 21.34 -5.20
N PHE A 9 8.33 22.05 -4.10
CA PHE A 9 8.22 21.53 -2.74
C PHE A 9 6.73 21.41 -2.35
N LEU A 10 6.23 20.18 -2.31
CA LEU A 10 4.92 19.88 -1.72
C LEU A 10 5.06 19.75 -0.20
N VAL A 11 4.58 20.77 0.49
CA VAL A 11 4.21 20.70 1.91
C VAL A 11 3.11 19.65 2.05
N LEU A 12 3.33 18.68 2.94
CA LEU A 12 2.34 17.67 3.33
C LEU A 12 1.11 18.35 3.95
N ASN A 13 0.11 18.66 3.12
CA ASN A 13 -1.22 18.99 3.60
C ASN A 13 -1.94 17.69 3.99
N THR A 14 -2.03 17.50 5.30
CA THR A 14 -3.28 17.23 6.04
C THR A 14 -4.24 16.22 5.40
N LEU A 15 -4.26 15.01 5.98
CA LEU A 15 -5.48 14.21 6.05
C LEU A 15 -6.55 15.07 6.72
N HIS A 16 -7.62 15.36 5.98
CA HIS A 16 -8.87 15.93 6.49
C HIS A 16 -9.53 14.91 7.44
N LEU A 17 -9.06 14.87 8.69
CA LEU A 17 -9.93 14.98 9.84
C LEU A 17 -9.70 16.41 10.36
N GLU A 18 -10.78 17.05 10.79
CA GLU A 18 -10.88 18.50 11.05
C GLU A 18 -9.62 19.11 11.69
N SER A 19 -9.14 20.16 11.03
CA SER A 19 -7.96 20.93 11.40
C SER A 19 -8.29 21.95 12.49
N THR A 20 -7.72 21.77 13.66
CA THR A 20 -7.40 22.87 14.60
C THR A 20 -6.10 22.51 15.35
N ALA A 21 -5.02 23.21 14.97
CA ALA A 21 -3.71 23.32 15.61
C ALA A 21 -3.31 22.22 16.63
N GLU A 22 -3.08 20.99 16.17
CA GLU A 22 -2.44 19.98 17.00
C GLU A 22 -0.91 20.20 17.05
N MET A 23 -0.40 20.61 18.22
CA MET A 23 1.02 20.43 18.51
C MET A 23 1.35 18.94 18.47
N SER A 24 2.33 18.55 17.64
CA SER A 24 2.85 17.18 17.60
C SER A 24 3.12 16.65 19.01
N LEU A 25 2.69 15.41 19.31
CA LEU A 25 2.93 14.74 20.61
C LEU A 25 4.41 14.78 21.03
N LEU A 26 5.32 14.83 20.07
CA LEU A 26 6.76 14.96 20.29
C LEU A 26 7.19 16.38 20.67
N SER A 27 6.51 17.41 20.17
CA SER A 27 6.71 18.80 20.62
C SER A 27 6.31 18.96 22.09
N ARG A 28 5.26 18.24 22.55
CA ARG A 28 4.88 18.19 23.96
C ARG A 28 5.90 17.45 24.83
N PHE A 29 6.47 16.35 24.34
CA PHE A 29 7.59 15.67 25.00
C PHE A 29 8.81 16.58 25.19
N ALA A 30 9.10 17.48 24.22
CA ALA A 30 10.18 18.46 24.35
C ALA A 30 9.86 19.58 25.37
N ILE A 31 8.58 19.96 25.51
CA ILE A 31 8.11 20.93 26.51
C ILE A 31 8.20 20.36 27.93
N ASP A 32 7.82 19.10 28.15
CA ASP A 32 7.96 18.42 29.45
C ASP A 32 9.44 18.23 29.87
N GLN A 33 10.38 18.32 28.91
CA GLN A 33 11.82 18.31 29.14
C GLN A 33 12.45 19.72 29.25
N GLY A 34 11.64 20.79 29.19
CA GLY A 34 12.07 22.17 29.44
C GLY A 34 12.83 22.87 28.31
N LEU A 35 12.59 22.54 27.04
CA LEU A 35 13.27 23.18 25.89
C LEU A 35 12.42 24.30 25.25
N PRO A 36 12.98 25.49 24.92
CA PRO A 36 12.24 26.59 24.32
C PRO A 36 12.04 26.44 22.80
N THR A 37 10.87 26.87 22.29
CA THR A 37 10.54 26.90 20.86
C THR A 37 10.15 28.32 20.42
N ASP A 38 10.95 28.92 19.55
CA ASP A 38 10.62 30.17 18.83
C ASP A 38 9.89 29.85 17.52
N ALA A 39 8.76 30.50 17.28
CA ALA A 39 8.03 30.42 16.01
C ALA A 39 7.48 31.79 15.64
N ASP A 40 7.95 32.37 14.53
CA ASP A 40 7.28 33.48 13.85
C ASP A 40 7.65 33.48 12.35
N GLY A 41 6.66 33.53 11.44
CA GLY A 41 6.96 33.56 10.00
C GLY A 41 5.82 33.31 8.99
N ARG A 42 4.79 34.16 9.02
CA ARG A 42 3.77 34.55 8.01
C ARG A 42 3.75 33.91 6.59
N ARG A 43 2.54 33.54 6.13
CA ARG A 43 2.14 33.28 4.72
C ARG A 43 1.30 34.43 4.14
N ALA A 44 1.53 34.79 2.87
CA ALA A 44 0.71 35.71 2.07
C ALA A 44 -0.06 34.94 0.96
N ALA A 45 -1.30 35.36 0.70
CA ALA A 45 -2.23 34.75 -0.26
C ALA A 45 -2.24 35.51 -1.60
N MET A 46 -2.42 34.79 -2.70
CA MET A 46 -2.72 35.35 -4.04
C MET A 46 -3.94 34.66 -4.67
N ARG A 47 -4.82 35.49 -5.25
CA ARG A 47 -6.02 35.18 -6.04
C ARG A 47 -5.67 34.98 -7.53
N PRO A 48 -6.50 34.29 -8.33
CA PRO A 48 -6.48 34.40 -9.80
C PRO A 48 -7.68 35.17 -10.37
N SER A 49 -7.43 35.87 -11.48
CA SER A 49 -8.38 36.62 -12.33
C SER A 49 -8.66 35.84 -13.63
N GLY A 50 -9.86 36.05 -14.19
CA GLY A 50 -10.41 35.33 -15.36
C GLY A 50 -9.97 35.84 -16.73
N LEU A 51 -10.42 35.10 -17.75
CA LEU A 51 -10.31 35.32 -19.21
C LEU A 51 -11.68 34.91 -19.81
N GLU A 52 -12.52 35.84 -20.28
CA GLU A 52 -12.62 36.43 -21.63
C GLU A 52 -13.13 35.47 -22.73
N GLU A 53 -14.36 35.75 -23.19
CA GLU A 53 -15.05 35.21 -24.37
C GLU A 53 -14.72 36.02 -25.62
N GLY A 54 -14.74 35.36 -26.79
CA GLY A 54 -14.65 36.00 -28.11
C GLY A 54 -15.28 35.16 -29.22
N GLU A 55 -16.49 35.56 -29.63
CA GLU A 55 -17.05 35.47 -31.00
C GLU A 55 -16.34 36.51 -31.91
N PRO A 56 -16.37 36.50 -33.28
CA PRO A 56 -17.62 36.41 -34.06
C PRO A 56 -17.56 35.90 -35.55
N GLU A 57 -18.77 35.74 -36.11
CA GLU A 57 -19.29 36.09 -37.45
C GLU A 57 -18.71 35.54 -38.79
N GLY A 58 -19.66 35.12 -39.65
CA GLY A 58 -19.81 35.69 -41.01
C GLY A 58 -19.82 34.71 -42.20
N GLY A 59 -20.85 34.80 -43.08
CA GLY A 59 -20.71 34.37 -44.48
C GLY A 59 -21.96 33.87 -45.22
N THR A 60 -22.55 34.73 -46.03
CA THR A 60 -23.79 34.62 -46.81
C THR A 60 -23.63 34.00 -48.22
N ASN A 61 -24.72 33.47 -48.79
CA ASN A 61 -25.26 33.71 -50.16
C ASN A 61 -25.40 32.59 -51.23
N GLN A 62 -26.58 32.66 -51.90
CA GLN A 62 -26.95 32.34 -53.31
C GLN A 62 -27.26 30.86 -53.68
N SER A 63 -28.26 30.48 -54.50
CA SER A 63 -29.06 31.16 -55.56
C SER A 63 -30.36 30.37 -55.94
N ASN A 64 -31.08 30.84 -56.97
CA ASN A 64 -32.50 30.71 -57.33
C ASN A 64 -33.00 29.44 -58.11
N ILE A 65 -34.28 29.07 -57.83
CA ILE A 65 -35.49 28.61 -58.59
C ILE A 65 -35.49 28.63 -60.18
N PRO A 66 -36.49 28.09 -60.97
CA PRO A 66 -37.42 26.91 -60.94
C PRO A 66 -37.43 26.03 -62.23
N GLY A 67 -38.16 24.91 -62.22
CA GLY A 67 -38.64 24.24 -63.44
C GLY A 67 -39.95 23.46 -63.25
N ARG A 68 -41.02 23.88 -63.95
CA ARG A 68 -42.39 23.33 -63.95
C ARG A 68 -42.58 22.39 -65.15
N GLY A 69 -43.24 21.25 -64.95
CA GLY A 69 -43.68 20.37 -66.05
C GLY A 69 -44.62 19.26 -65.58
N SER A 70 -45.92 19.45 -65.81
CA SER A 70 -46.96 18.41 -65.73
C SER A 70 -46.78 17.37 -66.83
N SER A 71 -47.09 16.09 -66.58
CA SER A 71 -47.99 15.28 -67.45
C SER A 71 -48.11 13.82 -66.97
N LEU A 72 -49.34 13.44 -66.62
CA LEU A 72 -50.07 12.18 -66.92
C LEU A 72 -49.34 10.81 -66.88
N SER A 73 -49.86 9.93 -66.02
CA SER A 73 -49.78 8.46 -66.13
C SER A 73 -51.02 7.91 -66.88
N PRO A 74 -51.16 6.61 -67.20
CA PRO A 74 -50.20 5.50 -67.37
C PRO A 74 -50.45 4.69 -68.69
N PRO A 75 -49.71 3.58 -68.93
CA PRO A 75 -50.45 2.32 -69.11
C PRO A 75 -49.90 1.17 -68.27
N ALA A 76 -50.75 0.15 -68.10
CA ALA A 76 -50.61 -0.97 -67.19
C ALA A 76 -49.65 -2.07 -67.66
N THR A 77 -49.28 -2.92 -66.68
CA THR A 77 -48.56 -4.23 -66.70
C THR A 77 -47.04 -4.20 -66.54
N PRO A 78 -46.40 -5.22 -65.91
CA PRO A 78 -46.91 -6.32 -65.08
C PRO A 78 -46.75 -5.98 -63.58
N LEU A 79 -47.11 -6.89 -62.66
CA LEU A 79 -46.80 -6.80 -61.23
C LEU A 79 -45.31 -6.48 -61.05
N ARG A 80 -44.97 -5.20 -60.89
CA ARG A 80 -43.64 -4.77 -60.45
C ARG A 80 -43.51 -5.31 -59.03
N ARG A 81 -42.67 -6.31 -58.83
CA ARG A 81 -42.10 -6.56 -57.50
C ARG A 81 -41.68 -5.22 -56.94
N SER A 82 -42.10 -4.97 -55.71
CA SER A 82 -41.81 -3.72 -55.01
C SER A 82 -40.29 -3.48 -55.10
N ARG A 83 -39.86 -2.26 -55.38
CA ARG A 83 -38.42 -1.90 -55.38
C ARG A 83 -37.76 -2.30 -54.05
N ALA A 84 -38.52 -2.36 -52.96
CA ALA A 84 -38.07 -2.88 -51.68
C ALA A 84 -37.81 -4.40 -51.70
N GLU A 85 -38.71 -5.22 -52.27
CA GLU A 85 -38.50 -6.68 -52.40
C GLU A 85 -37.26 -7.01 -53.23
N SER A 86 -36.97 -6.21 -54.26
CA SER A 86 -35.76 -6.39 -55.09
C SER A 86 -34.47 -6.02 -54.35
N LEU A 87 -34.51 -5.08 -53.41
CA LEU A 87 -33.34 -4.68 -52.61
C LEU A 87 -33.08 -5.67 -51.48
N GLU A 88 -34.13 -6.21 -50.85
CA GLU A 88 -34.00 -7.28 -49.84
C GLU A 88 -33.43 -8.56 -50.43
N ALA A 89 -33.92 -9.00 -51.61
CA ALA A 89 -33.40 -10.20 -52.27
C ALA A 89 -31.92 -10.09 -52.68
N GLU A 90 -31.47 -8.88 -53.02
CA GLU A 90 -30.06 -8.60 -53.32
C GLU A 90 -29.21 -8.60 -52.05
N ALA A 91 -29.69 -7.97 -50.97
CA ALA A 91 -29.03 -7.97 -49.67
C ALA A 91 -28.84 -9.40 -49.13
N GLU A 92 -29.85 -10.25 -49.27
CA GLU A 92 -29.81 -11.65 -48.85
C GLU A 92 -28.80 -12.48 -49.66
N ARG A 93 -28.69 -12.23 -50.97
CA ARG A 93 -27.66 -12.85 -51.82
C ARG A 93 -26.26 -12.41 -51.43
N VAL A 94 -26.05 -11.12 -51.19
CA VAL A 94 -24.76 -10.58 -50.75
C VAL A 94 -24.36 -11.19 -49.41
N ALA A 95 -25.29 -11.28 -48.45
CA ALA A 95 -25.06 -11.93 -47.16
C ALA A 95 -24.67 -13.41 -47.33
N LYS A 96 -25.35 -14.17 -48.21
CA LYS A 96 -25.01 -15.57 -48.49
C LYS A 96 -23.61 -15.73 -49.08
N CYS A 97 -23.23 -14.87 -50.02
CA CYS A 97 -21.88 -14.88 -50.60
C CYS A 97 -20.81 -14.55 -49.54
N ARG A 98 -21.07 -13.58 -48.65
CA ARG A 98 -20.17 -13.24 -47.54
C ARG A 98 -20.01 -14.39 -46.56
N LYS A 99 -21.10 -15.07 -46.17
CA LYS A 99 -21.04 -16.27 -45.31
C LYS A 99 -20.18 -17.39 -45.90
N GLN A 100 -20.36 -17.69 -47.19
CA GLN A 100 -19.54 -18.71 -47.86
C GLN A 100 -18.06 -18.32 -47.95
N PHE A 101 -17.78 -17.04 -48.13
CA PHE A 101 -16.41 -16.54 -48.07
C PHE A 101 -15.84 -16.65 -46.66
N ALA A 102 -16.60 -16.24 -45.64
CA ALA A 102 -16.22 -16.32 -44.23
C ALA A 102 -15.90 -17.76 -43.78
N ALA A 103 -16.73 -18.75 -44.17
CA ALA A 103 -16.49 -20.16 -43.88
C ALA A 103 -15.18 -20.68 -44.50
N ARG A 104 -14.89 -20.29 -45.75
CA ARG A 104 -13.60 -20.61 -46.40
C ARG A 104 -12.41 -20.01 -45.65
N VAL A 105 -12.51 -18.74 -45.25
CA VAL A 105 -11.45 -18.07 -44.49
C VAL A 105 -11.25 -18.75 -43.12
N CYS A 106 -12.32 -19.12 -42.42
CA CYS A 106 -12.23 -19.85 -41.15
C CYS A 106 -11.48 -21.17 -41.33
N LYS A 107 -11.86 -21.96 -42.36
CA LYS A 107 -11.21 -23.22 -42.70
C LYS A 107 -9.72 -23.05 -43.01
N GLU A 108 -9.36 -22.04 -43.81
CA GLU A 108 -7.97 -21.73 -44.16
C GLU A 108 -7.14 -21.30 -42.96
N LYS A 109 -7.76 -20.64 -41.97
CA LYS A 109 -7.10 -20.15 -40.74
C LYS A 109 -7.18 -21.13 -39.57
N GLY A 110 -7.80 -22.30 -39.74
CA GLY A 110 -7.98 -23.29 -38.68
C GLY A 110 -8.93 -22.84 -37.56
N LEU A 111 -9.86 -21.92 -37.87
CA LEU A 111 -10.92 -21.48 -36.94
C LEU A 111 -12.17 -22.35 -37.12
N ALA A 112 -13.08 -22.33 -36.14
CA ALA A 112 -14.37 -23.00 -36.28
C ALA A 112 -15.18 -22.37 -37.44
N GLU A 113 -15.84 -23.21 -38.25
CA GLU A 113 -16.41 -22.83 -39.55
C GLU A 113 -17.50 -21.74 -39.46
N ASP A 114 -18.12 -21.61 -38.29
CA ASP A 114 -19.18 -20.66 -37.92
C ASP A 114 -18.66 -19.39 -37.20
N SER A 115 -17.36 -19.29 -36.91
CA SER A 115 -16.78 -18.21 -36.08
C SER A 115 -16.99 -16.79 -36.64
N LEU A 116 -17.15 -16.66 -37.96
CA LEU A 116 -17.34 -15.38 -38.65
C LEU A 116 -18.76 -15.21 -39.21
N GLU A 117 -19.68 -16.15 -38.93
CA GLU A 117 -21.01 -16.14 -39.54
C GLU A 117 -21.83 -14.91 -39.13
N ALA A 118 -21.79 -14.54 -37.84
CA ALA A 118 -22.47 -13.34 -37.33
C ALA A 118 -21.90 -12.05 -37.95
N PHE A 119 -20.58 -11.97 -38.09
CA PHE A 119 -19.89 -10.83 -38.70
C PHE A 119 -20.20 -10.71 -40.20
N ALA A 120 -20.39 -11.83 -40.90
CA ALA A 120 -20.65 -11.85 -42.34
C ALA A 120 -22.05 -11.33 -42.73
N VAL A 121 -23.01 -11.30 -41.80
CA VAL A 121 -24.39 -10.82 -42.01
C VAL A 121 -24.52 -9.31 -41.78
N MET A 122 -23.58 -8.72 -41.04
CA MET A 122 -23.58 -7.29 -40.75
C MET A 122 -23.47 -6.45 -42.03
N ASP A 123 -23.95 -5.21 -41.97
CA ASP A 123 -23.61 -4.23 -42.98
C ASP A 123 -22.17 -3.71 -42.81
N MET A 124 -21.65 -2.96 -43.78
CA MET A 124 -20.26 -2.49 -43.72
C MET A 124 -20.00 -1.51 -42.56
N ALA A 125 -20.98 -0.70 -42.20
CA ALA A 125 -20.84 0.26 -41.11
C ALA A 125 -20.82 -0.47 -39.75
N GLU A 126 -21.72 -1.43 -39.57
CA GLU A 126 -21.76 -2.33 -38.41
C GLU A 126 -20.48 -3.14 -38.27
N MET A 127 -19.94 -3.69 -39.36
CA MET A 127 -18.64 -4.38 -39.34
C MET A 127 -17.51 -3.46 -38.90
N ALA A 128 -17.44 -2.23 -39.43
CA ALA A 128 -16.39 -1.28 -39.09
C ALA A 128 -16.47 -0.84 -37.62
N ILE A 129 -17.68 -0.58 -37.11
CA ILE A 129 -17.91 -0.24 -35.70
C ILE A 129 -17.51 -1.41 -34.81
N THR A 130 -17.94 -2.63 -35.14
CA THR A 130 -17.63 -3.84 -34.38
C THR A 130 -16.12 -4.10 -34.35
N MET A 131 -15.45 -4.03 -35.50
CA MET A 131 -14.00 -4.18 -35.58
C MET A 131 -13.27 -3.11 -34.77
N HIS A 132 -13.70 -1.85 -34.83
CA HIS A 132 -13.08 -0.78 -34.04
C HIS A 132 -13.28 -1.01 -32.53
N ALA A 133 -14.47 -1.44 -32.11
CA ALA A 133 -14.75 -1.79 -30.72
C ALA A 133 -13.87 -2.96 -30.24
N GLU A 134 -13.74 -4.02 -31.03
CA GLU A 134 -12.84 -5.15 -30.72
C GLU A 134 -11.37 -4.74 -30.65
N LEU A 135 -10.92 -3.85 -31.54
CA LEU A 135 -9.56 -3.31 -31.51
C LEU A 135 -9.31 -2.50 -30.22
N LEU A 136 -10.29 -1.71 -29.77
CA LEU A 136 -10.20 -0.98 -28.51
C LEU A 136 -10.17 -1.93 -27.30
N VAL A 137 -10.96 -3.01 -27.32
CA VAL A 137 -10.95 -4.05 -26.28
C VAL A 137 -9.59 -4.75 -26.22
N ARG A 138 -9.10 -5.24 -27.37
CA ARG A 138 -7.75 -5.86 -27.44
C ARG A 138 -6.65 -4.91 -27.00
N LYS A 139 -6.72 -3.63 -27.39
CA LYS A 139 -5.74 -2.62 -26.97
C LYS A 139 -5.70 -2.48 -25.45
N ARG A 140 -6.87 -2.42 -24.81
CA ARG A 140 -6.97 -2.35 -23.34
C ARG A 140 -6.43 -3.61 -22.67
N GLU A 141 -6.73 -4.79 -23.21
CA GLU A 141 -6.21 -6.07 -22.69
C GLU A 141 -4.69 -6.19 -22.85
N GLN A 142 -4.15 -5.73 -23.99
CA GLN A 142 -2.72 -5.68 -24.23
C GLN A 142 -2.05 -4.70 -23.25
N GLU A 143 -2.59 -3.49 -23.08
CA GLU A 143 -2.09 -2.51 -22.10
C GLU A 143 -2.10 -3.09 -20.68
N LYS A 144 -3.16 -3.84 -20.31
CA LYS A 144 -3.22 -4.55 -19.03
C LYS A 144 -2.12 -5.61 -18.91
N THR A 145 -1.92 -6.40 -19.96
CA THR A 145 -0.89 -7.47 -19.99
C THR A 145 0.51 -6.90 -19.93
N ASP A 146 0.80 -5.86 -20.69
CA ASP A 146 2.08 -5.16 -20.70
C ASP A 146 2.36 -4.52 -19.33
N ALA A 147 1.35 -3.89 -18.72
CA ALA A 147 1.46 -3.35 -17.37
C ALA A 147 1.74 -4.45 -16.34
N HIS A 148 1.03 -5.58 -16.42
CA HIS A 148 1.26 -6.74 -15.56
C HIS A 148 2.69 -7.26 -15.71
N GLN A 149 3.18 -7.38 -16.94
CA GLN A 149 4.54 -7.86 -17.24
C GLN A 149 5.60 -6.86 -16.74
N TYR A 150 5.37 -5.56 -16.93
CA TYR A 150 6.25 -4.51 -16.42
C TYR A 150 6.33 -4.52 -14.90
N ILE A 151 5.20 -4.58 -14.20
CA ILE A 151 5.15 -4.60 -12.72
C ILE A 151 5.76 -5.89 -12.17
N SER A 152 5.56 -7.01 -12.86
CA SER A 152 6.15 -8.30 -12.49
C SER A 152 7.63 -8.39 -12.82
N SER A 153 8.16 -7.48 -13.66
CA SER A 153 9.56 -7.50 -14.06
C SER A 153 10.47 -7.28 -12.86
N GLU A 154 11.61 -7.96 -12.88
CA GLU A 154 12.64 -7.79 -11.86
C GLU A 154 13.23 -6.38 -11.88
N GLU A 155 13.21 -5.69 -13.03
CA GLU A 155 13.65 -4.30 -13.15
C GLU A 155 12.72 -3.34 -12.40
N PHE A 156 11.40 -3.48 -12.59
CA PHE A 156 10.43 -2.71 -11.82
C PHE A 156 10.54 -3.05 -10.35
N LYS A 157 10.47 -4.33 -9.96
CA LYS A 157 10.62 -4.72 -8.55
C LYS A 157 11.94 -4.23 -7.97
N HIS A 158 13.04 -4.25 -8.70
CA HIS A 158 14.30 -3.76 -8.17
C HIS A 158 14.26 -2.24 -7.98
N TYR A 159 13.90 -1.48 -9.01
CA TYR A 159 13.92 -0.01 -8.98
C TYR A 159 12.82 0.59 -8.08
N PHE A 160 11.59 0.11 -8.24
CA PHE A 160 10.42 0.54 -7.50
C PHE A 160 10.54 0.15 -6.02
N THR A 161 10.85 -1.13 -5.74
CA THR A 161 10.81 -1.67 -4.38
C THR A 161 12.06 -1.33 -3.58
N LYS A 162 13.28 -1.38 -4.16
CA LYS A 162 14.52 -1.17 -3.38
C LYS A 162 14.88 0.30 -3.15
N ASP A 163 14.59 1.19 -4.08
CA ASP A 163 15.13 2.56 -4.00
C ASP A 163 14.05 3.58 -3.67
N ILE A 164 12.99 3.68 -4.51
CA ILE A 164 11.97 4.72 -4.31
C ILE A 164 11.04 4.37 -3.15
N LEU A 165 10.39 3.21 -3.20
CA LEU A 165 9.38 2.85 -2.22
C LEU A 165 10.01 2.68 -0.83
N LYS A 166 11.21 2.09 -0.76
CA LYS A 166 11.97 1.94 0.48
C LYS A 166 12.23 3.27 1.20
N ASP A 167 12.71 4.28 0.48
CA ASP A 167 13.03 5.59 1.08
C ASP A 167 11.76 6.35 1.50
N ARG A 168 10.67 6.24 0.71
CA ARG A 168 9.37 6.79 1.09
C ARG A 168 8.79 6.11 2.33
N LEU A 169 8.82 4.77 2.38
CA LEU A 169 8.33 4.02 3.54
C LEU A 169 9.19 4.24 4.79
N ARG A 170 10.51 4.34 4.63
CA ARG A 170 11.40 4.77 5.70
C ARG A 170 11.04 6.17 6.20
N SER A 171 10.72 7.10 5.31
CA SER A 171 10.23 8.44 5.71
C SER A 171 8.96 8.33 6.55
N CYS A 172 8.02 7.45 6.18
CA CYS A 172 6.80 7.21 6.96
C CYS A 172 7.13 6.69 8.37
N LEU A 173 8.09 5.76 8.50
CA LEU A 173 8.54 5.20 9.78
C LEU A 173 9.23 6.22 10.70
N LEU A 174 9.83 7.25 10.11
CA LEU A 174 10.50 8.33 10.82
C LEU A 174 9.60 9.55 11.03
N SER A 175 8.36 9.50 10.53
CA SER A 175 7.39 10.56 10.71
C SER A 175 7.19 10.84 12.21
N PRO A 176 7.31 12.10 12.66
CA PRO A 176 7.02 12.47 14.03
C PRO A 176 5.58 12.12 14.45
N ASN A 177 4.66 12.09 13.49
CA ASN A 177 3.25 11.84 13.74
C ASN A 177 2.88 10.35 13.65
N LEU A 178 3.88 9.46 13.56
CA LEU A 178 3.62 8.03 13.51
C LEU A 178 3.16 7.49 14.87
N THR A 179 1.98 6.89 14.87
CA THR A 179 1.27 6.42 16.08
C THR A 179 1.61 4.99 16.50
N ALA A 180 2.09 4.16 15.57
CA ALA A 180 2.49 2.77 15.79
C ALA A 180 3.48 2.29 14.72
N TYR A 181 4.31 1.30 15.05
CA TYR A 181 5.33 0.65 14.22
C TYR A 181 4.95 -0.77 13.80
N ILE A 182 4.05 -1.44 14.53
CA ILE A 182 3.53 -2.76 14.17
C ILE A 182 2.04 -2.67 13.89
N ILE A 183 1.27 -2.18 14.87
CA ILE A 183 -0.20 -2.30 14.86
C ILE A 183 -0.77 -1.48 13.71
N ASP A 184 -1.43 -2.18 12.78
CA ASP A 184 -2.05 -1.63 11.56
C ASP A 184 -1.13 -0.79 10.67
N LEU A 185 0.19 -0.82 10.88
CA LEU A 185 1.11 0.06 10.16
C LEU A 185 1.03 -0.17 8.64
N ALA A 186 1.14 -1.42 8.20
CA ALA A 186 1.11 -1.75 6.78
C ALA A 186 -0.22 -1.35 6.12
N LEU A 187 -1.34 -1.60 6.81
CA LEU A 187 -2.67 -1.23 6.35
C LEU A 187 -2.83 0.29 6.24
N ASN A 188 -2.42 1.03 7.27
CA ASN A 188 -2.49 2.48 7.32
C ASN A 188 -1.61 3.13 6.25
N VAL A 189 -0.38 2.64 6.09
CA VAL A 189 0.55 3.12 5.06
C VAL A 189 0.05 2.77 3.66
N PHE A 190 -0.52 1.58 3.46
CA PHE A 190 -1.13 1.22 2.18
C PHE A 190 -2.34 2.10 1.85
N ALA A 191 -3.23 2.33 2.82
CA ALA A 191 -4.36 3.25 2.66
C ALA A 191 -3.90 4.68 2.34
N TYR A 192 -2.81 5.14 2.98
CA TYR A 192 -2.18 6.41 2.66
C TYR A 192 -1.57 6.43 1.25
N ALA A 193 -0.89 5.35 0.83
CA ALA A 193 -0.30 5.22 -0.49
C ALA A 193 -1.36 5.24 -1.60
N LYS A 194 -2.51 4.57 -1.40
CA LYS A 194 -3.65 4.60 -2.32
C LYS A 194 -4.17 6.02 -2.57
N LYS A 195 -4.12 6.90 -1.56
CA LYS A 195 -4.51 8.31 -1.69
C LYS A 195 -3.42 9.19 -2.31
N ASN A 196 -2.18 8.72 -2.37
CA ASN A 196 -1.00 9.50 -2.74
C ASN A 196 -0.12 8.77 -3.78
N LEU A 197 -0.75 8.17 -4.79
CA LEU A 197 -0.10 7.29 -5.77
C LEU A 197 1.13 7.90 -6.43
N THR A 198 1.06 9.18 -6.78
CA THR A 198 2.17 9.93 -7.42
C THR A 198 3.40 10.06 -6.52
N THR A 199 3.20 10.20 -5.20
CA THR A 199 4.27 10.27 -4.19
C THR A 199 5.02 8.95 -4.08
N PHE A 200 4.28 7.84 -4.14
CA PHE A 200 4.82 6.49 -4.10
C PHE A 200 5.22 5.95 -5.48
N LYS A 201 5.00 6.72 -6.55
CA LYS A 201 5.21 6.32 -7.95
C LYS A 201 4.45 5.05 -8.34
N ILE A 202 3.30 4.81 -7.71
CA ILE A 202 2.41 3.69 -8.04
C ILE A 202 1.53 4.11 -9.23
N PRO A 203 1.52 3.36 -10.34
CA PRO A 203 0.58 3.62 -11.43
C PRO A 203 -0.87 3.43 -10.97
N PRO A 204 -1.81 4.34 -11.30
CA PRO A 204 -3.21 4.20 -10.90
C PRO A 204 -3.87 2.91 -11.37
N THR A 205 -3.53 2.47 -12.59
CA THR A 205 -4.01 1.23 -13.19
C THR A 205 -3.67 -0.01 -12.36
N THR A 206 -2.61 0.04 -11.55
CA THR A 206 -2.19 -1.07 -10.69
C THR A 206 -3.10 -1.24 -9.47
N ILE A 207 -3.78 -0.19 -9.02
CA ILE A 207 -4.66 -0.24 -7.85
C ILE A 207 -6.09 -0.63 -8.22
N GLU A 208 -6.48 -0.46 -9.49
CA GLU A 208 -7.79 -0.90 -10.01
C GLU A 208 -7.91 -2.42 -10.10
N ASP A 209 -6.78 -3.12 -10.27
CA ASP A 209 -6.72 -4.58 -10.27
C ASP A 209 -6.53 -5.11 -8.83
N PRO A 210 -7.48 -5.90 -8.28
CA PRO A 210 -7.39 -6.43 -6.92
C PRO A 210 -6.13 -7.25 -6.67
N GLU A 211 -5.71 -8.10 -7.62
CA GLU A 211 -4.53 -8.97 -7.45
C GLU A 211 -3.24 -8.15 -7.34
N MET A 212 -3.16 -7.08 -8.12
CA MET A 212 -2.03 -6.15 -8.10
C MET A 212 -2.01 -5.29 -6.86
N SER A 213 -3.18 -4.81 -6.44
CA SER A 213 -3.38 -4.09 -5.18
C SER A 213 -2.87 -4.93 -3.99
N ASP A 214 -3.21 -6.22 -3.96
CA ASP A 214 -2.74 -7.14 -2.92
C ASP A 214 -1.23 -7.38 -3.00
N HIS A 215 -0.68 -7.50 -4.21
CA HIS A 215 0.77 -7.62 -4.39
C HIS A 215 1.53 -6.39 -3.86
N ILE A 216 1.05 -5.18 -4.16
CA ILE A 216 1.64 -3.94 -3.62
C ILE A 216 1.53 -3.90 -2.09
N HIS A 217 0.39 -4.28 -1.53
CA HIS A 217 0.20 -4.30 -0.08
C HIS A 217 1.20 -5.25 0.60
N MET A 218 1.40 -6.44 0.03
CA MET A 218 2.40 -7.40 0.51
C MET A 218 3.82 -6.85 0.43
N LEU A 219 4.20 -6.22 -0.70
CA LEU A 219 5.51 -5.57 -0.84
C LEU A 219 5.72 -4.46 0.20
N ILE A 220 4.72 -3.61 0.44
CA ILE A 220 4.79 -2.57 1.47
C ILE A 220 5.02 -3.19 2.85
N LYS A 221 4.29 -4.26 3.19
CA LYS A 221 4.44 -4.97 4.47
C LYS A 221 5.85 -5.53 4.65
N GLU A 222 6.40 -6.17 3.61
CA GLU A 222 7.76 -6.73 3.63
C GLU A 222 8.83 -5.64 3.80
N ILE A 223 8.72 -4.55 3.04
CA ILE A 223 9.68 -3.44 3.11
C ILE A 223 9.60 -2.76 4.47
N LEU A 224 8.40 -2.50 5.00
CA LEU A 224 8.23 -1.90 6.33
C LEU A 224 8.85 -2.76 7.41
N THR A 225 8.61 -4.08 7.37
CA THR A 225 9.21 -5.04 8.31
C THR A 225 10.74 -4.99 8.24
N SER A 226 11.29 -5.01 7.03
CA SER A 226 12.74 -4.90 6.79
C SER A 226 13.31 -3.56 7.29
N GLN A 227 12.60 -2.44 7.05
CA GLN A 227 13.00 -1.12 7.52
C GLN A 227 12.94 -1.01 9.05
N CYS A 228 11.90 -1.54 9.70
CA CYS A 228 11.84 -1.63 11.15
C CYS A 228 13.03 -2.42 11.71
N SER A 229 13.39 -3.56 11.11
CA SER A 229 14.60 -4.29 11.51
C SER A 229 15.88 -3.45 11.34
N ASN A 230 16.02 -2.74 10.22
CA ASN A 230 17.19 -1.89 9.96
C ASN A 230 17.30 -0.70 10.94
N ILE A 231 16.18 -0.04 11.22
CA ILE A 231 16.11 1.08 12.17
C ILE A 231 16.52 0.58 13.56
N LYS A 232 15.96 -0.55 14.00
CA LYS A 232 16.28 -1.20 15.28
C LYS A 232 17.78 -1.49 15.39
N GLN A 233 18.36 -2.09 14.36
CA GLN A 233 19.79 -2.40 14.31
C GLN A 233 20.65 -1.13 14.42
N LYS A 234 20.30 -0.06 13.70
CA LYS A 234 21.02 1.22 13.75
C LYS A 234 20.93 1.90 15.12
N ILE A 235 19.77 1.85 15.76
CA ILE A 235 19.60 2.36 17.13
C ILE A 235 20.50 1.58 18.10
N SER A 236 20.43 0.24 18.07
CA SER A 236 21.27 -0.62 18.92
C SER A 236 22.76 -0.34 18.70
N ASN A 237 23.22 -0.28 17.45
CA ASN A 237 24.59 0.08 17.12
C ASN A 237 24.98 1.47 17.66
N SER A 238 24.10 2.46 17.54
CA SER A 238 24.37 3.81 18.05
C SER A 238 24.51 3.84 19.58
N ILE A 239 23.81 2.97 20.30
CA ILE A 239 23.91 2.83 21.75
C ILE A 239 25.22 2.13 22.11
N ASN A 240 25.48 0.97 21.49
CA ASN A 240 26.66 0.15 21.74
C ASN A 240 27.97 0.91 21.50
N TYR A 241 28.03 1.67 20.40
CA TYR A 241 29.20 2.49 20.05
C TYR A 241 29.16 3.91 20.64
N LYS A 242 28.17 4.22 21.50
CA LYS A 242 27.99 5.54 22.14
C LYS A 242 28.01 6.70 21.13
N LEU A 243 27.45 6.49 19.94
CA LEU A 243 27.40 7.49 18.89
C LEU A 243 26.50 8.67 19.32
N HIS A 244 26.83 9.87 18.84
CA HIS A 244 25.96 11.04 19.03
C HIS A 244 24.64 10.86 18.24
N VAL A 245 23.53 11.41 18.75
CA VAL A 245 22.21 11.26 18.10
C VAL A 245 22.20 11.80 16.67
N SER A 246 23.05 12.79 16.35
CA SER A 246 23.19 13.31 14.99
C SER A 246 23.84 12.34 14.00
N VAL A 247 24.62 11.38 14.47
CA VAL A 247 25.15 10.30 13.63
C VAL A 247 24.06 9.27 13.35
N LEU A 248 23.26 8.92 14.37
CA LEU A 248 22.10 8.05 14.21
C LEU A 248 21.09 8.66 13.22
N ALA A 249 20.69 9.91 13.43
CA ALA A 249 19.73 10.62 12.59
C ALA A 249 20.17 10.65 11.12
N ARG A 250 21.45 10.96 10.84
CA ARG A 250 22.02 10.91 9.48
C ARG A 250 22.02 9.50 8.90
N SER A 251 22.27 8.47 9.71
CA SER A 251 22.25 7.08 9.25
C SER A 251 20.82 6.58 8.97
N LEU A 252 19.82 7.14 9.64
CA LEU A 252 18.41 6.78 9.48
C LEU A 252 17.73 7.58 8.39
N ALA A 253 18.17 8.81 8.13
CA ALA A 253 17.60 9.65 7.08
C ALA A 253 17.60 8.92 5.72
N PRO A 254 16.47 8.92 4.99
CA PRO A 254 16.40 8.53 3.59
C PRO A 254 17.44 9.29 2.74
N ALA A 255 17.81 8.75 1.59
CA ALA A 255 18.75 9.43 0.72
C ALA A 255 18.16 10.76 0.18
N GLY A 256 19.01 11.77 0.00
CA GLY A 256 18.61 13.07 -0.56
C GLY A 256 18.33 14.16 0.48
N PHE A 257 17.37 15.05 0.17
CA PHE A 257 17.05 16.25 0.96
C PHE A 257 16.01 15.97 2.05
N TYR A 258 16.30 15.03 2.95
CA TYR A 258 15.43 14.78 4.11
C TYR A 258 15.70 15.84 5.19
N GLU A 259 14.77 16.79 5.34
CA GLU A 259 14.89 17.86 6.33
C GLU A 259 14.56 17.35 7.74
N ILE A 260 15.57 17.37 8.61
CA ILE A 260 15.44 16.90 9.99
C ILE A 260 15.03 18.07 10.89
N THR A 261 13.73 18.19 11.14
CA THR A 261 13.17 19.17 12.09
C THR A 261 13.35 18.75 13.55
N THR A 262 13.07 19.66 14.49
CA THR A 262 13.09 19.38 15.95
C THR A 262 12.20 18.21 16.36
N SER A 263 11.05 18.04 15.71
CA SER A 263 10.15 16.90 15.97
C SER A 263 10.79 15.57 15.55
N HIS A 264 11.55 15.55 14.46
CA HIS A 264 12.31 14.36 14.05
C HIS A 264 13.43 14.03 15.05
N TRP A 265 14.16 15.05 15.53
CA TRP A 265 15.16 14.87 16.58
C TRP A 265 14.57 14.25 17.84
N SER A 266 13.41 14.76 18.26
CA SER A 266 12.66 14.22 19.40
C SER A 266 12.29 12.75 19.20
N ARG A 267 11.87 12.37 17.98
CA ARG A 267 11.57 10.98 17.63
C ARG A 267 12.81 10.09 17.72
N PHE A 268 13.95 10.52 17.18
CA PHE A 268 15.20 9.76 17.26
C PHE A 268 15.65 9.55 18.72
N SER A 269 15.58 10.61 19.53
CA SER A 269 15.90 10.55 20.96
C SER A 269 14.96 9.61 21.71
N PHE A 270 13.65 9.70 21.46
CA PHE A 270 12.65 8.81 22.03
C PHE A 270 12.92 7.34 21.69
N LEU A 271 13.17 7.02 20.42
CA LEU A 271 13.46 5.65 19.99
C LEU A 271 14.73 5.09 20.66
N ARG A 272 15.76 5.93 20.78
CA ARG A 272 17.01 5.54 21.44
C ARG A 272 16.80 5.29 22.94
N ALA A 273 16.13 6.21 23.63
CA ALA A 273 15.81 6.05 25.05
C ALA A 273 14.95 4.79 25.29
N SER A 274 13.94 4.58 24.43
CA SER A 274 13.07 3.39 24.48
C SER A 274 13.86 2.10 24.35
N MET A 275 14.84 2.04 23.44
CA MET A 275 15.71 0.86 23.30
C MET A 275 16.55 0.61 24.55
N THR A 276 17.16 1.65 25.14
CA THR A 276 17.96 1.49 26.37
C THR A 276 17.11 0.98 27.54
N THR A 277 15.91 1.52 27.72
CA THR A 277 14.97 1.02 28.75
C THR A 277 14.55 -0.42 28.45
N PHE A 278 14.24 -0.73 27.19
CA PHE A 278 13.83 -2.07 26.78
C PHE A 278 14.91 -3.12 27.01
N ASP A 279 16.17 -2.83 26.64
CA ASP A 279 17.30 -3.74 26.86
C ASP A 279 17.46 -4.07 28.36
N THR A 280 17.30 -3.06 29.23
CA THR A 280 17.32 -3.25 30.70
C THR A 280 16.19 -4.18 31.16
N ILE A 281 14.96 -3.97 30.67
CA ILE A 281 13.81 -4.81 31.01
C ILE A 281 14.03 -6.26 30.56
N VAL A 282 14.57 -6.47 29.36
CA VAL A 282 14.85 -7.81 28.82
C VAL A 282 15.92 -8.53 29.66
N GLU A 283 16.98 -7.83 30.06
CA GLU A 283 18.01 -8.37 30.95
C GLU A 283 17.45 -8.78 32.32
N GLU A 284 16.61 -7.93 32.92
CA GLU A 284 15.93 -8.23 34.19
C GLU A 284 14.98 -9.43 34.06
N CYS A 285 14.26 -9.55 32.94
CA CYS A 285 13.40 -10.71 32.66
C CYS A 285 14.23 -12.00 32.56
N ALA A 286 15.36 -11.97 31.85
CA ALA A 286 16.26 -13.10 31.70
C ALA A 286 16.89 -13.52 33.05
N ALA A 287 17.27 -12.54 33.88
CA ALA A 287 17.79 -12.78 35.23
C ALA A 287 16.75 -13.45 36.14
N ARG A 288 15.50 -12.92 36.17
CA ARG A 288 14.38 -13.51 36.92
C ARG A 288 14.06 -14.93 36.48
N ALA A 289 14.04 -15.19 35.17
CA ALA A 289 13.83 -16.54 34.63
C ALA A 289 14.92 -17.52 35.07
N SER A 290 16.19 -17.07 35.09
CA SER A 290 17.33 -17.88 35.53
C SER A 290 17.28 -18.20 37.03
N GLN A 291 16.86 -17.24 37.86
CA GLN A 291 16.68 -17.45 39.30
C GLN A 291 15.57 -18.45 39.60
N ARG A 292 14.42 -18.36 38.91
CA ARG A 292 13.31 -19.32 39.03
C ARG A 292 13.73 -20.75 38.69
N LYS A 293 14.54 -20.93 37.63
CA LYS A 293 15.09 -22.25 37.24
C LYS A 293 16.00 -22.83 38.34
N LYS A 294 16.83 -22.01 38.99
CA LYS A 294 17.69 -22.44 40.11
C LYS A 294 16.87 -22.86 41.33
N ALA A 295 15.88 -22.04 41.73
CA ALA A 295 15.01 -22.34 42.86
C ALA A 295 14.24 -23.68 42.69
N LYS A 296 13.72 -23.95 41.49
CA LYS A 296 12.99 -25.20 41.20
C LYS A 296 13.90 -26.44 41.30
N ARG A 297 15.18 -26.34 40.92
CA ARG A 297 16.16 -27.43 41.05
C ARG A 297 16.50 -27.72 42.51
N THR A 298 16.65 -26.69 43.35
CA THR A 298 16.89 -26.85 44.78
C THR A 298 15.69 -27.51 45.47
N HIS A 299 14.46 -27.10 45.13
CA HIS A 299 13.26 -27.70 45.69
C HIS A 299 13.10 -29.18 45.30
N ARG A 300 13.38 -29.55 44.04
CA ARG A 300 13.31 -30.94 43.58
C ARG A 300 14.35 -31.85 44.25
N ARG A 301 15.54 -31.33 44.58
CA ARG A 301 16.56 -32.07 45.33
C ARG A 301 16.19 -32.31 46.79
N HIS A 302 15.48 -31.38 47.43
CA HIS A 302 15.00 -31.57 48.80
C HIS A 302 13.77 -32.50 48.86
N ALA A 303 12.91 -32.48 47.84
CA ALA A 303 11.76 -33.39 47.76
C ALA A 303 12.17 -34.86 47.49
N SER A 304 13.26 -35.11 46.76
CA SER A 304 13.76 -36.47 46.50
C SER A 304 14.59 -37.08 47.62
N ALA A 305 14.98 -36.31 48.65
CA ALA A 305 15.75 -36.80 49.79
C ALA A 305 14.88 -37.27 50.97
N ALA A 306 13.55 -37.24 50.83
CA ALA A 306 12.60 -37.58 51.89
C ALA A 306 11.80 -38.89 51.64
N SER A 307 12.26 -39.76 50.74
CA SER A 307 11.70 -41.12 50.59
C SER A 307 12.74 -42.17 51.03
N PRO A 308 12.55 -42.89 52.15
CA PRO A 308 13.45 -43.96 52.57
C PRO A 308 13.18 -45.26 51.81
N GLU A 309 14.26 -45.91 51.40
CA GLU A 309 14.47 -47.35 51.16
C GLU A 309 13.31 -48.21 50.61
N ALA A 310 13.46 -48.62 49.36
CA ALA A 310 13.10 -49.97 48.92
C ALA A 310 14.27 -50.53 48.07
N PRO A 311 14.69 -51.79 48.26
CA PRO A 311 15.92 -52.31 47.68
C PRO A 311 15.76 -52.68 46.20
N ALA A 312 16.91 -52.64 45.54
CA ALA A 312 17.13 -52.95 44.15
C ALA A 312 16.87 -54.43 43.81
N GLU A 313 16.20 -54.66 42.68
CA GLU A 313 16.39 -55.87 41.89
C GLU A 313 17.01 -55.47 40.55
N GLU A 314 18.13 -56.12 40.24
CA GLU A 314 18.87 -56.07 38.98
C GLU A 314 18.02 -56.70 37.87
N GLU A 315 17.90 -56.03 36.72
CA GLU A 315 17.65 -56.75 35.47
C GLU A 315 18.39 -56.06 34.31
N GLU A 316 19.56 -56.62 34.00
CA GLU A 316 20.24 -56.49 32.72
C GLU A 316 19.43 -57.21 31.64
N ALA A 317 18.97 -56.49 30.62
CA ALA A 317 18.69 -57.08 29.33
C ALA A 317 18.92 -56.06 28.20
N ALA A 318 19.96 -56.34 27.42
CA ALA A 318 20.25 -55.75 26.13
C ALA A 318 19.02 -55.71 25.21
N ARG A 319 18.92 -54.66 24.38
CA ARG A 319 18.52 -54.81 22.98
C ARG A 319 18.92 -53.63 22.11
N ASP A 320 19.73 -54.02 21.14
CA ASP A 320 20.04 -53.42 19.86
C ASP A 320 18.79 -53.14 19.00
N GLY A 321 18.88 -52.18 18.07
CA GLY A 321 17.87 -51.85 17.05
C GLY A 321 17.71 -50.34 16.89
N ASP A 322 18.46 -49.65 16.03
CA ASP A 322 18.31 -49.58 14.57
C ASP A 322 16.88 -49.29 14.10
N SER A 323 16.58 -48.02 13.79
CA SER A 323 15.94 -47.57 12.53
C SER A 323 15.31 -46.17 12.61
N ARG A 324 15.74 -45.31 11.67
CA ARG A 324 14.98 -44.42 10.77
C ARG A 324 13.99 -43.35 11.28
N ASP A 325 14.22 -42.15 10.74
CA ASP A 325 13.32 -41.22 10.02
C ASP A 325 11.90 -40.91 10.54
N GLY A 326 11.60 -39.61 10.60
CA GLY A 326 10.26 -39.02 10.80
C GLY A 326 10.35 -37.85 11.77
N ASP A 327 10.58 -36.63 11.32
CA ASP A 327 9.59 -35.70 10.75
C ASP A 327 8.56 -35.15 11.76
N GLU A 328 8.33 -33.85 11.60
CA GLU A 328 7.27 -33.00 12.15
C GLU A 328 7.14 -32.71 13.67
N SER A 329 7.29 -31.40 13.94
CA SER A 329 6.30 -30.57 14.64
C SER A 329 5.91 -30.95 16.06
N ARG A 330 6.44 -30.18 17.01
CA ARG A 330 5.72 -29.88 18.25
C ARG A 330 6.03 -28.46 18.74
N THR A 331 5.23 -27.54 18.23
CA THR A 331 4.80 -26.33 18.93
C THR A 331 4.26 -26.70 20.31
N THR A 332 5.04 -26.43 21.35
CA THR A 332 4.46 -26.32 22.70
C THR A 332 3.84 -24.93 22.81
N GLY A 333 2.58 -24.84 22.41
CA GLY A 333 1.69 -23.76 22.81
C GLY A 333 1.58 -23.77 24.33
N ASN A 334 2.14 -22.75 24.96
CA ASN A 334 1.87 -22.45 26.36
C ASN A 334 0.78 -21.38 26.36
N GLU A 335 -0.46 -21.82 26.11
CA GLU A 335 -1.66 -21.08 26.43
C GLU A 335 -1.91 -21.20 27.93
N ASP A 336 -1.15 -20.45 28.73
CA ASP A 336 -1.40 -20.32 30.16
C ASP A 336 -1.62 -18.86 30.51
N ALA A 337 -2.87 -18.57 30.85
CA ALA A 337 -3.35 -17.50 31.72
C ALA A 337 -2.95 -16.06 31.36
N VAL A 338 -3.87 -15.38 30.68
CA VAL A 338 -4.03 -13.93 30.75
C VAL A 338 -4.54 -13.58 32.16
N ASP A 339 -3.62 -13.58 33.12
CA ASP A 339 -3.85 -12.96 34.42
C ASP A 339 -3.60 -11.46 34.27
N GLY A 340 -4.64 -10.67 34.53
CA GLY A 340 -4.71 -9.22 34.39
C GLY A 340 -3.87 -8.45 35.41
N ASN A 341 -2.58 -8.75 35.49
CA ASN A 341 -1.58 -7.88 36.10
C ASN A 341 -0.56 -7.54 35.01
N GLY A 342 -0.65 -6.33 34.44
CA GLY A 342 0.17 -5.86 33.32
C GLY A 342 1.68 -5.89 33.56
N ASP A 343 2.12 -6.23 34.78
CA ASP A 343 3.51 -6.23 35.24
C ASP A 343 4.26 -7.55 35.00
N ASN A 344 3.59 -8.61 34.53
CA ASN A 344 4.19 -9.94 34.39
C ASN A 344 4.57 -10.33 32.95
N ARG A 345 4.40 -9.43 31.99
CA ARG A 345 4.79 -9.71 30.61
C ARG A 345 6.30 -9.94 30.52
N THR A 346 6.70 -11.11 30.03
CA THR A 346 8.11 -11.41 29.74
C THR A 346 8.43 -10.87 28.37
N TRP A 347 9.31 -9.87 28.32
CA TRP A 347 9.77 -9.28 27.06
C TRP A 347 10.98 -10.04 26.51
N ALA A 348 10.95 -10.37 25.22
CA ALA A 348 12.08 -10.90 24.48
C ALA A 348 12.64 -9.85 23.52
N THR A 349 13.89 -10.00 23.09
CA THR A 349 14.53 -9.04 22.17
C THR A 349 13.69 -8.80 20.91
N ALA A 350 12.95 -9.78 20.41
CA ALA A 350 12.08 -9.64 19.23
C ALA A 350 10.96 -8.60 19.42
N ASP A 351 10.51 -8.37 20.65
CA ASP A 351 9.29 -7.64 20.99
C ASP A 351 9.48 -6.12 21.09
N PHE A 352 10.67 -5.62 20.75
CA PHE A 352 11.02 -4.19 20.88
C PHE A 352 9.98 -3.25 20.24
N TRP A 353 9.52 -3.55 19.03
CA TRP A 353 8.59 -2.68 18.32
C TRP A 353 7.19 -2.70 18.96
N GLU A 354 6.80 -3.82 19.57
CA GLU A 354 5.54 -3.90 20.31
C GLU A 354 5.62 -3.10 21.61
N TYR A 355 6.76 -3.17 22.29
CA TYR A 355 7.04 -2.31 23.45
C TYR A 355 6.95 -0.82 23.10
N VAL A 356 7.52 -0.40 21.97
CA VAL A 356 7.42 0.98 21.48
C VAL A 356 5.95 1.36 21.18
N ASP A 357 5.17 0.46 20.60
CA ASP A 357 3.75 0.71 20.32
C ASP A 357 2.93 0.88 21.60
N CYS A 358 3.20 0.07 22.64
CA CYS A 358 2.62 0.25 23.97
C CYS A 358 2.95 1.63 24.54
N LEU A 359 4.23 2.05 24.51
CA LEU A 359 4.64 3.38 24.98
C LEU A 359 3.93 4.51 24.23
N LEU A 360 3.81 4.40 22.91
CA LEU A 360 3.12 5.40 22.09
C LEU A 360 1.61 5.42 22.35
N ALA A 361 0.99 4.29 22.67
CA ALA A 361 -0.40 4.23 23.10
C ALA A 361 -0.60 4.91 24.46
N ASP A 362 0.28 4.65 25.43
CA ASP A 362 0.24 5.27 26.76
C ASP A 362 0.44 6.78 26.69
N LEU A 363 1.42 7.25 25.91
CA LEU A 363 1.65 8.68 25.69
C LEU A 363 0.44 9.38 25.07
N ARG A 364 -0.25 8.72 24.13
CA ARG A 364 -1.49 9.25 23.55
C ARG A 364 -2.62 9.29 24.57
N ALA A 365 -2.81 8.23 25.34
CA ALA A 365 -3.83 8.18 26.38
C ALA A 365 -3.59 9.25 27.45
N ALA A 366 -2.34 9.50 27.83
CA ALA A 366 -1.96 10.58 28.74
C ALA A 366 -2.25 11.97 28.13
N ALA A 367 -1.89 12.20 26.86
CA ALA A 367 -2.16 13.45 26.17
C ALA A 367 -3.67 13.75 26.08
N VAL A 368 -4.49 12.75 25.73
CA VAL A 368 -5.96 12.89 25.68
C VAL A 368 -6.52 13.25 27.06
N LYS A 369 -6.05 12.58 28.13
CA LYS A 369 -6.46 12.91 29.49
C LYS A 369 -6.09 14.36 29.87
N GLN A 370 -4.91 14.81 29.46
CA GLN A 370 -4.44 16.18 29.72
C GLN A 370 -5.28 17.22 28.96
N GLU A 371 -5.63 16.97 27.70
CA GLU A 371 -6.50 17.85 26.91
C GLU A 371 -7.91 17.95 27.46
N GLN A 372 -8.41 16.86 28.06
CA GLN A 372 -9.73 16.85 28.70
C GLN A 372 -9.80 17.67 29.99
N THR A 373 -8.66 18.08 30.56
CA THR A 373 -8.63 18.97 31.73
C THR A 373 -9.10 20.38 31.38
N THR A 374 -9.60 21.12 32.37
CA THR A 374 -10.04 22.52 32.20
C THR A 374 -8.92 23.41 31.66
N GLU A 375 -7.68 23.23 32.14
CA GLU A 375 -6.50 23.95 31.67
C GLU A 375 -6.11 23.56 30.24
N GLY A 376 -6.19 22.27 29.89
CA GLY A 376 -5.95 21.79 28.53
C GLY A 376 -6.93 22.38 27.52
N ARG A 377 -8.22 22.41 27.86
CA ARG A 377 -9.26 23.04 27.03
C ARG A 377 -9.07 24.54 26.91
N GLN A 378 -8.66 25.21 27.99
CA GLN A 378 -8.42 26.66 27.96
C GLN A 378 -7.23 27.01 27.06
N LYS A 379 -6.12 26.27 27.16
CA LYS A 379 -4.98 26.43 26.22
C LYS A 379 -5.37 26.20 24.75
N TYR A 380 -6.33 25.30 24.49
CA TYR A 380 -6.82 25.05 23.15
C TYR A 380 -7.72 26.17 22.61
N LEU A 381 -8.47 26.84 23.48
CA LEU A 381 -9.29 28.00 23.09
C LEU A 381 -8.44 29.27 22.85
N GLU A 382 -7.26 29.33 23.46
CA GLU A 382 -6.33 30.48 23.37
C GLU A 382 -5.31 30.35 22.22
N ALA A 383 -5.13 29.16 21.63
CA ALA A 383 -4.26 28.87 20.50
C ALA A 383 -5.02 28.89 19.16
#